data_AF-A0A7Y5SWX7-F1
#
_entry.id   AF-A0A7Y5SWX7-F1
#
_cell.length_a   1.000
_cell.length_b   1.000
_cell.length_c   1.000
_cell.angle_alpha   90.00
_cell.angle_beta   90.00
_cell.angle_gamma   90.00
#
_symmetry.space_group_name_H-M   'P 1'
#
loop_
_entity.id
_entity.type
_entity.pdbx_description
1 polymer ?
#
loop_
_entity_poly.entity_id
_entity_poly.type
_entity_poly.pdbx_seq_one_letter_code
_entity_poly.pdbx_strand_id
1 'polypeptide(L)'
;MTDEKPSRWRVLWTNLGGDDGPPMMRVPGRHALIYLIPMAIFFLWLFLRGGLRASWRGEAWLPMWGFLAIEIVIIALIFIPSIWSSLKLRRSVKAAGYLACGSCAYDLSKLPPEGTCPECGGAYTHAECRRWWKQVM
;
A
#
# COMPACT_ATOMS: atom_id res chain seq x y z
N MET A 1 6.73 -19.42 42.28
CA MET A 1 7.11 -18.06 41.84
C MET A 1 7.99 -18.21 40.62
N THR A 2 7.38 -18.23 39.44
CA THR A 2 8.09 -18.26 38.17
C THR A 2 8.41 -16.83 37.79
N ASP A 3 9.70 -16.52 37.82
CA ASP A 3 10.28 -15.21 37.51
C ASP A 3 10.20 -14.99 35.99
N GLU A 4 9.02 -14.56 35.54
CA GLU A 4 8.74 -14.31 34.13
C GLU A 4 9.33 -12.95 33.77
N LYS A 5 10.61 -12.98 33.37
CA LYS A 5 11.41 -11.84 32.93
C LYS A 5 10.57 -11.00 31.96
N PRO A 6 10.19 -9.75 32.30
CA PRO A 6 9.37 -8.94 31.43
C PRO A 6 10.15 -8.75 30.13
N SER A 7 9.61 -9.32 29.07
CA SER A 7 10.21 -9.30 27.75
C SER A 7 10.50 -7.86 27.35
N ARG A 8 11.74 -7.61 26.92
CA ARG A 8 12.30 -6.29 26.60
C ARG A 8 11.41 -5.41 25.71
N TRP A 9 10.47 -6.01 24.97
CA TRP A 9 9.48 -5.28 24.19
C TRP A 9 8.44 -4.53 25.03
N ARG A 10 7.99 -5.07 26.18
CA ARG A 10 6.91 -4.45 26.98
C ARG A 10 7.28 -3.07 27.51
N VAL A 11 8.57 -2.85 27.78
CA VAL A 11 9.15 -1.56 28.23
C VAL A 11 9.31 -0.56 27.07
N LEU A 12 9.45 -1.03 25.83
CA LEU A 12 9.52 -0.17 24.64
C LEU A 12 8.12 0.34 24.23
N TRP A 13 7.07 -0.47 24.42
CA TRP A 13 5.69 -0.06 24.13
C TRP A 13 5.14 0.97 25.12
N THR A 14 5.49 0.88 26.40
CA THR A 14 5.04 1.85 27.41
C THR A 14 5.73 3.21 27.33
N ASN A 15 6.97 3.28 26.82
CA ASN A 15 7.71 4.53 26.68
C ASN A 15 7.40 5.32 25.39
N LEU A 16 6.71 4.72 24.41
CA LEU A 16 6.40 5.35 23.13
C LEU A 16 5.02 6.02 23.06
N GLY A 17 4.30 6.16 24.19
CA GLY A 17 2.99 6.82 24.19
C GLY A 17 1.98 6.03 23.36
N GLY A 18 1.40 5.01 23.98
CA GLY A 18 0.32 4.25 23.39
C GLY A 18 -0.82 5.16 22.96
N ASP A 19 -1.27 4.96 21.72
CA ASP A 19 -2.66 5.05 21.23
C ASP A 19 -2.75 4.53 19.78
N ASP A 20 -1.63 4.44 19.07
CA ASP A 20 -1.58 3.85 17.73
C ASP A 20 -1.15 2.37 17.79
N GLY A 21 -2.00 1.48 17.25
CA GLY A 21 -1.75 0.03 17.14
C GLY A 21 -0.44 -0.34 16.42
N PRO A 22 -0.13 -1.65 16.27
CA PRO A 22 1.15 -2.10 15.72
C PRO A 22 1.47 -1.41 14.40
N PRO A 23 2.76 -1.08 14.15
CA PRO A 23 3.17 -0.19 13.07
C PRO A 23 2.44 -0.59 11.80
N MET A 24 1.49 0.27 11.44
CA MET A 24 0.54 -0.02 10.39
C MET A 24 1.33 -0.35 9.14
N MET A 25 1.06 -1.50 8.52
CA MET A 25 1.55 -1.72 7.17
C MET A 25 0.95 -0.61 6.32
N ARG A 26 1.79 0.38 5.97
CA ARG A 26 1.42 1.46 5.06
C ARG A 26 0.94 0.79 3.79
N VAL A 27 -0.36 0.87 3.52
CA VAL A 27 -0.95 0.40 2.28
C VAL A 27 -0.13 1.05 1.16
N PRO A 28 0.65 0.27 0.37
CA PRO A 28 1.67 0.85 -0.50
C PRO A 28 1.09 1.79 -1.57
N GLY A 29 -0.22 1.72 -1.82
CA GLY A 29 -0.92 2.60 -2.75
C GLY A 29 -1.06 4.08 -2.31
N ARG A 30 -1.01 4.41 -1.02
CA ARG A 30 -1.36 5.78 -0.57
C ARG A 30 -0.25 6.81 -0.86
N HIS A 31 1.01 6.38 -0.89
CA HIS A 31 2.14 7.26 -1.23
C HIS A 31 2.35 7.40 -2.74
N ALA A 32 1.92 6.41 -3.53
CA ALA A 32 1.95 6.52 -4.99
C ALA A 32 1.14 7.76 -5.43
N LEU A 33 -0.03 7.99 -4.84
CA LEU A 33 -0.88 9.15 -5.18
C LEU A 33 -0.15 10.50 -5.03
N ILE A 34 0.69 10.65 -4.00
CA ILE A 34 1.42 11.89 -3.69
C ILE A 34 2.45 12.20 -4.78
N TYR A 35 3.11 11.18 -5.34
CA TYR A 35 4.09 11.35 -6.42
C TYR A 35 3.44 11.39 -7.81
N LEU A 36 2.26 10.78 -7.96
CA LEU A 36 1.55 10.66 -9.24
C LEU A 36 0.85 11.95 -9.67
N ILE A 37 0.29 12.72 -8.74
CA ILE A 37 -0.38 14.00 -9.04
C ILE A 37 0.58 15.01 -9.70
N PRO A 38 1.76 15.34 -9.13
CA PRO A 38 2.68 16.28 -9.78
C PRO A 38 3.26 15.72 -11.08
N MET A 39 3.44 14.40 -11.19
CA MET A 39 3.90 13.77 -12.43
C MET A 39 2.87 13.93 -13.55
N ALA A 40 1.58 13.65 -13.28
CA ALA A 40 0.49 13.84 -14.24
C ALA A 40 0.33 15.32 -14.65
N ILE A 41 0.48 16.26 -13.71
CA ILE A 41 0.44 17.70 -14.01
C ILE A 41 1.60 18.10 -14.93
N PHE A 42 2.80 17.56 -14.71
CA PHE A 42 3.96 17.82 -15.57
C PHE A 42 3.77 17.28 -16.98
N PHE A 43 3.24 16.07 -17.14
CA PHE A 43 2.95 15.48 -18.45
C PHE A 43 1.82 16.21 -19.18
N LEU A 44 0.75 16.59 -18.47
CA LEU A 44 -0.32 17.43 -19.01
C LEU A 44 0.24 18.77 -19.51
N TRP A 45 1.17 19.39 -18.76
CA TRP A 45 1.81 20.63 -19.16
C TRP A 45 2.69 20.45 -20.43
N LEU A 46 3.43 19.35 -20.53
CA LEU A 46 4.19 19.01 -21.75
C LEU A 46 3.27 18.76 -22.94
N PHE A 47 2.14 18.07 -22.74
CA PHE A 47 1.15 17.81 -23.77
C PHE A 47 0.52 19.12 -24.28
N LEU A 48 0.09 20.01 -23.38
CA LEU A 48 -0.43 21.33 -23.74
C LEU A 48 0.61 22.15 -24.52
N ARG A 49 1.87 22.15 -24.07
CA ARG A 49 2.95 22.89 -24.72
C ARG A 49 3.35 22.31 -26.08
N GLY A 50 3.32 20.98 -26.22
CA GLY A 50 3.57 20.25 -27.46
C GLY A 50 2.45 20.46 -28.47
N GLY A 51 1.20 20.37 -28.04
CA GLY A 51 0.02 20.65 -28.87
C GLY A 51 -0.03 22.09 -29.39
N LEU A 52 0.29 23.08 -28.54
CA LEU A 52 0.39 24.49 -28.95
C LEU A 52 1.50 24.75 -29.98
N ARG A 53 2.61 24.01 -29.94
CA ARG A 53 3.70 24.12 -30.94
C ARG A 53 3.41 23.36 -32.22
N ALA A 54 2.76 22.20 -32.13
CA ALA A 54 2.39 21.39 -33.28
C ALA A 54 1.27 22.03 -34.11
N SER A 55 0.30 22.69 -33.47
CA SER A 55 -0.77 23.43 -34.17
C SER A 55 -0.26 24.59 -35.02
N TRP A 56 0.90 25.17 -34.66
CA TRP A 56 1.56 26.23 -35.42
C TRP A 56 2.24 25.77 -36.72
N ARG A 57 2.49 24.46 -36.93
CA ARG A 57 3.22 23.95 -38.11
C ARG A 57 2.37 23.17 -39.13
N GLY A 58 1.06 23.06 -38.95
CA GLY A 58 0.16 22.46 -39.94
C GLY A 58 0.26 20.93 -40.12
N GLU A 59 1.14 20.24 -39.38
CA GLU A 59 1.39 18.79 -39.46
C GLU A 59 1.10 18.11 -38.10
N ALA A 60 -0.16 18.08 -37.65
CA ALA A 60 -0.42 17.92 -36.21
C ALA A 60 -1.03 16.59 -35.72
N TRP A 61 -1.57 15.72 -36.58
CA TRP A 61 -2.41 14.61 -36.07
C TRP A 61 -1.65 13.33 -35.65
N LEU A 62 -0.65 12.88 -36.40
CA LEU A 62 0.14 11.67 -36.09
C LEU A 62 1.02 11.75 -34.82
N PRO A 63 1.79 12.84 -34.56
CA PRO A 63 2.62 12.91 -33.36
C PRO A 63 1.79 13.01 -32.06
N MET A 64 0.59 13.57 -32.13
CA MET A 64 -0.30 13.72 -30.97
C MET A 64 -0.76 12.37 -30.39
N TRP A 65 -1.17 11.43 -31.25
CA TRP A 65 -1.56 10.09 -30.81
C TRP A 65 -0.38 9.28 -30.23
N GLY A 66 0.83 9.50 -30.74
CA GLY A 66 2.05 8.89 -30.22
C GLY A 66 2.32 9.30 -28.76
N PHE A 67 2.23 10.59 -28.44
CA PHE A 67 2.40 11.07 -27.07
C PHE A 67 1.32 10.53 -26.13
N LEU A 68 0.06 10.55 -26.56
CA LEU A 68 -1.05 10.01 -25.77
C LEU A 68 -0.87 8.52 -25.49
N ALA A 69 -0.45 7.73 -26.49
CA ALA A 69 -0.20 6.31 -26.32
C ALA A 69 0.94 6.04 -25.32
N ILE A 70 2.04 6.79 -25.40
CA ILE A 70 3.17 6.66 -24.47
C ILE A 70 2.74 7.00 -23.04
N GLU A 71 1.97 8.07 -22.85
CA GLU A 71 1.48 8.47 -21.53
C GLU A 71 0.57 7.40 -20.92
N ILE A 72 -0.37 6.85 -21.71
CA ILE A 72 -1.22 5.73 -21.29
C ILE A 72 -0.38 4.52 -20.88
N VAL A 73 0.67 4.20 -21.65
CA VAL A 73 1.58 3.07 -21.33
C VAL A 73 2.31 3.31 -20.00
N ILE A 74 2.83 4.51 -19.75
CA ILE A 74 3.51 4.85 -18.49
C ILE A 74 2.54 4.71 -17.31
N ILE A 75 1.33 5.26 -17.44
CA ILE A 75 0.28 5.14 -16.41
C ILE A 75 -0.04 3.67 -16.15
N ALA A 76 -0.25 2.87 -17.21
CA ALA A 76 -0.55 1.45 -17.09
C ALA A 76 0.58 0.70 -16.35
N LEU A 77 1.84 0.95 -16.69
CA LEU A 77 2.99 0.28 -16.06
C LEU A 77 3.12 0.59 -14.56
N ILE A 78 2.68 1.76 -14.10
CA ILE A 78 2.74 2.13 -12.68
C ILE A 78 1.50 1.65 -11.92
N PHE A 79 0.30 1.84 -12.48
CA PHE A 79 -0.95 1.55 -11.79
C PHE A 79 -1.28 0.05 -11.76
N ILE A 80 -0.99 -0.70 -12.82
CA ILE A 80 -1.34 -2.13 -12.90
C ILE A 80 -0.69 -2.91 -11.74
N PRO A 81 0.62 -2.83 -11.48
CA PRO A 81 1.25 -3.57 -10.37
C PRO A 81 0.72 -3.15 -8.99
N SER A 82 0.42 -1.86 -8.80
CA SER A 82 -0.17 -1.32 -7.56
C SER A 82 -1.58 -1.88 -7.30
N ILE A 83 -2.41 -1.91 -8.35
CA ILE A 83 -3.76 -2.49 -8.27
C ILE A 83 -3.66 -4.00 -8.03
N TRP A 84 -2.79 -4.70 -8.75
CA TRP A 84 -2.64 -6.15 -8.63
C TRP A 84 -2.12 -6.56 -7.26
N SER A 85 -1.12 -5.87 -6.70
CA SER A 85 -0.62 -6.14 -5.34
C SER A 85 -1.69 -5.88 -4.28
N SER A 86 -2.47 -4.80 -4.43
CA SER A 86 -3.59 -4.49 -3.53
C SER A 86 -4.69 -5.55 -3.61
N LEU A 87 -5.05 -6.00 -4.81
CA LEU A 87 -6.04 -7.06 -5.00
C LEU A 87 -5.53 -8.40 -4.48
N LYS A 88 -4.25 -8.72 -4.69
CA LYS A 88 -3.62 -9.95 -4.17
C LYS A 88 -3.65 -9.97 -2.64
N LEU A 89 -3.33 -8.86 -2.00
CA LEU A 89 -3.41 -8.69 -0.55
C LEU A 89 -4.84 -8.84 -0.04
N ARG A 90 -5.81 -8.15 -0.66
CA ARG A 90 -7.23 -8.28 -0.30
C ARG A 90 -7.71 -9.73 -0.41
N ARG A 91 -7.30 -10.43 -1.48
CA ARG A 91 -7.63 -11.85 -1.69
C ARG A 91 -6.98 -12.76 -0.64
N SER A 92 -5.69 -12.58 -0.34
CA SER A 92 -4.99 -13.42 0.64
C SER A 92 -5.56 -13.25 2.04
N VAL A 93 -5.84 -12.01 2.45
CA VAL A 93 -6.40 -11.73 3.77
C VAL A 93 -7.85 -12.23 3.87
N LYS A 94 -8.65 -12.10 2.80
CA LYS A 94 -10.01 -12.66 2.77
C LYS A 94 -9.98 -14.20 2.85
N ALA A 95 -9.03 -14.84 2.17
CA ALA A 95 -8.82 -16.28 2.24
C ALA A 95 -8.39 -16.74 3.66
N ALA A 96 -7.56 -15.95 4.35
CA ALA A 96 -7.21 -16.14 5.75
C ALA A 96 -8.35 -15.78 6.73
N GLY A 97 -9.55 -15.43 6.25
CA GLY A 97 -10.69 -15.06 7.09
C GLY A 97 -10.46 -13.79 7.90
N TYR A 98 -9.68 -12.85 7.36
CA TYR A 98 -9.23 -11.61 8.01
C TYR A 98 -8.26 -11.82 9.19
N LEU A 99 -7.64 -13.00 9.28
CA LEU A 99 -6.63 -13.34 10.27
C LEU A 99 -5.24 -13.19 9.65
N ALA A 100 -4.88 -11.97 9.29
CA ALA A 100 -3.54 -11.65 8.82
C ALA A 100 -2.91 -10.58 9.70
N CYS A 101 -1.59 -10.65 9.88
CA CYS A 101 -0.86 -9.67 10.67
C CYS A 101 -1.04 -8.26 10.05
N GLY A 102 -1.39 -7.26 10.88
CA GLY A 102 -1.57 -5.89 10.41
C GLY A 102 -0.28 -5.20 9.93
N SER A 103 0.89 -5.75 10.28
CA SER A 103 2.19 -5.17 9.93
C SER A 103 2.90 -5.87 8.76
N CYS A 104 2.84 -7.20 8.67
CA CYS A 104 3.50 -7.97 7.60
C CYS A 104 2.53 -8.77 6.70
N ALA A 105 1.23 -8.73 6.96
CA ALA A 105 0.19 -9.44 6.21
C ALA A 105 0.38 -10.96 6.15
N TYR A 106 1.23 -11.51 7.02
CA TYR A 106 1.40 -12.94 7.18
C TYR A 106 0.08 -13.59 7.65
N ASP A 107 -0.21 -14.77 7.13
CA ASP A 107 -1.40 -15.54 7.46
C ASP A 107 -1.29 -16.13 8.87
N LEU A 108 -2.13 -15.63 9.78
CA LEU A 108 -2.20 -16.06 11.17
C LEU A 108 -3.30 -17.11 11.39
N SER A 109 -4.08 -17.47 10.38
CA SER A 109 -5.25 -18.35 10.51
C SER A 109 -4.92 -19.75 11.08
N LYS A 110 -3.68 -20.21 10.91
CA LYS A 110 -3.19 -21.52 11.39
C LYS A 110 -2.43 -21.44 12.71
N LEU A 111 -2.25 -20.24 13.26
CA LEU A 111 -1.52 -20.01 14.50
C LEU A 111 -2.50 -19.85 15.68
N PRO A 112 -2.00 -19.89 16.93
CA PRO A 112 -2.82 -19.68 18.11
C PRO A 112 -3.58 -18.34 18.07
N PRO A 113 -4.72 -18.21 18.80
CA PRO A 113 -5.55 -17.01 18.79
C PRO A 113 -4.85 -15.72 19.22
N GLU A 114 -3.79 -15.86 20.00
CA GLU A 114 -2.94 -14.78 20.49
C GLU A 114 -1.49 -15.26 20.49
N GLY A 115 -0.57 -14.34 20.22
CA GLY A 115 0.84 -14.67 20.20
C GLY A 115 1.67 -13.63 19.47
N THR A 116 2.81 -14.09 18.95
CA THR A 116 3.75 -13.26 18.20
C THR A 116 3.83 -13.75 16.77
N CYS A 117 3.76 -12.84 15.80
CA CYS A 117 3.89 -13.17 14.40
C CYS A 117 5.31 -13.71 14.11
N PRO A 118 5.45 -14.87 13.45
CA PRO A 118 6.76 -15.48 13.20
C PRO A 118 7.62 -14.70 12.21
N GLU A 119 7.01 -13.88 11.34
CA GLU A 119 7.75 -13.08 10.34
C GLU A 119 8.29 -11.77 10.89
N CYS A 120 7.44 -10.99 11.57
CA CYS A 120 7.80 -9.63 11.99
C CYS A 120 8.06 -9.50 13.49
N GLY A 121 7.77 -10.54 14.29
CA GLY A 121 7.89 -10.47 15.75
C GLY A 121 6.83 -9.59 16.43
N GLY A 122 5.80 -9.14 15.69
CA GLY A 122 4.72 -8.32 16.24
C GLY A 122 3.71 -9.13 17.04
N ALA A 123 3.29 -8.64 18.19
CA ALA A 123 2.20 -9.23 18.96
C ALA A 123 0.88 -9.10 18.19
N TYR A 124 0.03 -10.12 18.28
CA TYR A 124 -1.28 -10.10 17.64
C TYR A 124 -2.32 -10.83 18.49
N THR A 125 -3.57 -10.44 18.30
CA THR A 125 -4.74 -11.25 18.63
C THR A 125 -5.62 -11.40 17.40
N HIS A 126 -6.22 -12.57 17.21
CA HIS A 126 -7.15 -12.83 16.10
C HIS A 126 -8.34 -11.86 16.10
N ALA A 127 -8.81 -11.47 17.28
CA ALA A 127 -9.92 -10.53 17.42
C ALA A 127 -9.57 -9.14 16.88
N GLU A 128 -8.39 -8.61 17.23
CA GLU A 128 -7.92 -7.30 16.77
C GLU A 128 -7.61 -7.32 15.27
N CYS A 129 -6.89 -8.34 14.78
CA CYS A 129 -6.60 -8.47 13.35
C CYS A 129 -7.89 -8.49 12.52
N ARG A 130 -8.88 -9.30 12.93
CA ARG A 130 -10.17 -9.40 12.25
C ARG A 130 -10.93 -8.08 12.28
N ARG A 131 -10.93 -7.37 13.41
CA ARG A 131 -11.61 -6.08 13.56
C ARG A 131 -10.99 -5.04 12.63
N TRP A 132 -9.67 -4.93 12.63
CA TRP A 132 -8.94 -3.97 11.84
C TRP A 132 -9.12 -4.18 10.34
N TRP A 133 -8.92 -5.42 9.85
CA TRP A 133 -9.08 -5.71 8.42
C TRP A 133 -10.51 -5.51 7.92
N LYS A 134 -11.53 -5.69 8.77
CA LYS A 134 -12.92 -5.36 8.43
C LYS A 134 -13.19 -3.86 8.32
N GLN A 135 -12.40 -3.02 8.98
CA GLN A 135 -12.54 -1.56 8.90
C GLN A 135 -11.81 -0.96 7.69
N VAL A 136 -10.69 -1.55 7.29
CA VAL A 136 -9.80 -1.01 6.25
C VAL A 136 -10.14 -1.52 4.84
N MET A 137 -10.82 -2.66 4.71
CA MET A 137 -11.20 -3.25 3.41
C MET A 137 -12.48 -2.69 2.82
#